data_AF-A0A8T4EYA3-F1
#
_entry.id   AF-A0A8T4EYA3-F1
#
_cell.length_a   1.000
_cell.length_b   1.000
_cell.length_c   1.000
_cell.angle_alpha   90.00
_cell.angle_beta   90.00
_cell.angle_gamma   90.00
#
_symmetry.space_group_name_H-M   'P 1'
#
loop_
_entity.id
_entity.type
_entity.pdbx_description
1 polymer ?
#
loop_
_entity_poly.entity_id
_entity_poly.type
_entity_poly.pdbx_seq_one_letter_code
_entity_poly.pdbx_strand_id
1 'polypeptide(L)'
;MRSLPRFALTCAALLTLPVLPVALAPAAEAHRPINGFSSSGPWNTKLPKHVPLAPNSAAIVQNLKLDHDDYFGWNLNTDEYSTPIYQVGRHTPRKRWTFSDCLGLPELAPVIADSLAAVPTPDGMIVSKGTDESVTIYQPSTDTYWDFWRAEQDAQGDWSACWGGKIEHYSRNPGIFPNPLGATATGLPLGAFTIRIDELRRGRIDHALNIATVHTRANCNSWPASRNDGNTDGPDYPCEGQRFRLDPAFDVNTLLSPASRTMARAMQEYGLIVTDKAGALVTYAEDPRLEMARNGGIDPYIQLIDPDNLVPDGSEKYAVLYQIPVDRLQALPMDYGKPR
;
A
#
# COMPACT_ATOMS: atom_id res chain seq x y z
N MET A 1 55.41 -49.60 73.38
CA MET A 1 54.73 -50.48 72.40
C MET A 1 53.25 -50.53 72.72
N ARG A 2 52.41 -49.85 71.94
CA ARG A 2 50.96 -50.08 71.80
C ARG A 2 50.48 -49.22 70.62
N SER A 3 49.98 -49.91 69.60
CA SER A 3 49.51 -49.38 68.32
C SER A 3 48.18 -48.65 68.47
N LEU A 4 48.07 -47.46 67.86
CA LEU A 4 46.81 -46.73 67.67
C LEU A 4 46.31 -46.90 66.21
N PRO A 5 44.99 -46.96 65.98
CA PRO A 5 44.41 -47.39 64.71
C PRO A 5 44.33 -46.26 63.67
N ARG A 6 44.49 -46.62 62.40
CA ARG A 6 44.31 -45.74 61.23
C ARG A 6 42.81 -45.62 60.92
N PHE A 7 42.27 -44.40 60.99
CA PHE A 7 40.95 -44.05 60.44
C PHE A 7 41.09 -43.77 58.94
N ALA A 8 40.28 -44.46 58.13
CA ALA A 8 40.13 -44.17 56.71
C ALA A 8 39.08 -43.07 56.54
N LEU A 9 39.49 -41.92 55.97
CA LEU A 9 38.57 -40.87 55.52
C LEU A 9 38.04 -41.22 54.13
N THR A 10 36.75 -41.46 54.01
CA THR A 10 36.03 -41.57 52.74
C THR A 10 35.71 -40.17 52.23
N CYS A 11 36.39 -39.72 51.17
CA CYS A 11 36.03 -38.49 50.44
C CYS A 11 34.79 -38.74 49.59
N ALA A 12 33.67 -38.09 49.91
CA ALA A 12 32.50 -38.01 49.05
C ALA A 12 32.75 -36.93 47.97
N ALA A 13 32.82 -37.34 46.70
CA ALA A 13 32.92 -36.43 45.57
C ALA A 13 31.53 -35.86 45.24
N LEU A 14 31.35 -34.55 45.42
CA LEU A 14 30.18 -33.79 44.97
C LEU A 14 30.28 -33.57 43.46
N LEU A 15 29.42 -34.24 42.70
CA LEU A 15 29.22 -34.01 41.26
C LEU A 15 28.44 -32.70 41.07
N THR A 16 29.14 -31.64 40.66
CA THR A 16 28.51 -30.41 40.17
C THR A 16 28.12 -30.57 38.71
N LEU A 17 26.82 -30.66 38.43
CA LEU A 17 26.30 -30.62 37.05
C LEU A 17 26.43 -29.19 36.50
N PRO A 18 26.96 -28.99 35.28
CA PRO A 18 27.05 -27.67 34.68
C PRO A 18 25.66 -27.22 34.23
N VAL A 19 25.20 -26.07 34.74
CA VAL A 19 24.00 -25.38 34.24
C VAL A 19 24.42 -24.65 32.96
N LEU A 20 24.03 -25.19 31.81
CA LEU A 20 24.19 -24.49 30.54
C LEU A 20 23.19 -23.32 30.48
N PRO A 21 23.63 -22.10 30.12
CA PRO A 21 22.71 -21.00 29.92
C PRO A 21 21.81 -21.30 28.72
N VAL A 22 20.50 -21.32 28.94
CA VAL A 22 19.51 -21.36 27.87
C VAL A 22 19.56 -20.00 27.17
N ALA A 23 20.21 -19.94 26.02
CA ALA A 23 20.09 -18.80 25.13
C ALA A 23 18.64 -18.73 24.64
N LEU A 24 17.87 -17.75 25.14
CA LEU A 24 16.60 -17.41 24.53
C LEU A 24 16.89 -16.96 23.09
N ALA A 25 16.35 -17.68 22.12
CA ALA A 25 16.29 -17.19 20.75
C ALA A 25 15.62 -15.80 20.77
N PRO A 26 16.13 -14.81 20.01
CA PRO A 26 15.42 -13.55 19.85
C PRO A 26 14.01 -13.88 19.34
N ALA A 27 12.99 -13.38 20.05
CA ALA A 27 11.63 -13.44 19.56
C ALA A 27 11.65 -12.86 18.14
N ALA A 28 11.20 -13.64 17.15
CA ALA A 28 11.07 -13.15 15.79
C ALA A 28 10.23 -11.87 15.87
N GLU A 29 10.85 -10.73 15.60
CA GLU A 29 10.15 -9.46 15.52
C GLU A 29 9.06 -9.68 14.46
N ALA A 30 7.80 -9.58 14.88
CA ALA A 30 6.68 -9.84 13.99
C ALA A 30 6.83 -8.91 12.78
N HIS A 31 7.11 -9.50 11.60
CA HIS A 31 7.38 -8.75 10.38
C HIS A 31 6.19 -7.83 10.09
N ARG A 32 6.38 -6.53 10.31
CA ARG A 32 5.35 -5.51 10.06
C ARG A 32 5.40 -5.12 8.58
N PRO A 33 4.25 -5.14 7.87
CA PRO A 33 4.18 -4.60 6.51
C PRO A 33 4.68 -3.15 6.45
N ILE A 34 5.39 -2.78 5.39
CA ILE A 34 5.96 -1.42 5.25
C ILE A 34 4.84 -0.37 5.09
N ASN A 35 3.68 -0.75 4.55
CA ASN A 35 2.51 0.12 4.51
C ASN A 35 1.93 0.49 5.89
N GLY A 36 2.49 -0.05 6.98
CA GLY A 36 2.26 0.30 8.37
C GLY A 36 0.91 -0.07 8.98
N PHE A 37 -0.09 -0.44 8.17
CA PHE A 37 -1.39 -0.90 8.66
C PHE A 37 -1.30 -2.28 9.32
N SER A 38 -2.36 -2.66 10.04
CA SER A 38 -2.47 -3.96 10.70
C SER A 38 -2.18 -5.11 9.74
N SER A 39 -1.42 -6.12 10.20
CA SER A 39 -1.12 -7.33 9.44
C SER A 39 -2.36 -8.18 9.13
N SER A 40 -3.48 -7.96 9.82
CA SER A 40 -4.74 -8.67 9.61
C SER A 40 -5.74 -7.90 8.75
N GLY A 41 -5.36 -6.76 8.16
CA GLY A 41 -6.20 -5.98 7.27
C GLY A 41 -6.39 -6.60 5.89
N PRO A 42 -7.31 -6.08 5.06
CA PRO A 42 -7.53 -6.55 3.68
C PRO A 42 -6.27 -6.55 2.83
N TRP A 43 -5.41 -5.56 3.04
CA TRP A 43 -4.16 -5.34 2.31
C TRP A 43 -3.11 -6.37 2.66
N ASN A 44 -2.95 -6.63 3.95
CA ASN A 44 -1.78 -7.34 4.51
C ASN A 44 -2.03 -8.83 4.74
N THR A 45 -3.26 -9.29 4.50
CA THR A 45 -3.61 -10.70 4.58
C THR A 45 -3.31 -11.39 3.25
N LYS A 46 -2.41 -12.39 3.29
CA LYS A 46 -2.10 -13.24 2.14
C LYS A 46 -3.34 -13.99 1.66
N LEU A 47 -3.47 -14.08 0.34
CA LEU A 47 -4.48 -14.89 -0.31
C LEU A 47 -4.14 -16.38 -0.16
N PRO A 48 -5.13 -17.23 0.17
CA PRO A 48 -4.97 -18.66 0.05
C PRO A 48 -4.60 -19.07 -1.38
N LYS A 49 -3.84 -20.17 -1.53
CA LYS A 49 -3.50 -20.72 -2.85
C LYS A 49 -4.75 -20.99 -3.70
N HIS A 50 -5.80 -21.50 -3.07
CA HIS A 50 -7.11 -21.73 -3.68
C HIS A 50 -8.11 -20.70 -3.16
N VAL A 51 -8.49 -19.75 -4.00
CA VAL A 51 -9.61 -18.84 -3.73
C VAL A 51 -10.72 -19.12 -4.74
N PRO A 52 -12.00 -19.06 -4.33
CA PRO A 52 -13.09 -19.03 -5.30
C PRO A 52 -12.93 -17.78 -6.17
N LEU A 53 -13.25 -17.91 -7.46
CA LEU A 53 -13.28 -16.78 -8.39
C LEU A 53 -14.71 -16.24 -8.48
N ALA A 54 -14.84 -14.99 -8.91
CA ALA A 54 -16.14 -14.47 -9.34
C ALA A 54 -16.68 -15.34 -10.50
N PRO A 55 -17.99 -15.66 -10.55
CA PRO A 55 -18.56 -16.46 -11.63
C PRO A 55 -18.31 -15.91 -13.03
N ASN A 56 -18.21 -14.59 -13.16
CA ASN A 56 -17.90 -13.87 -14.40
C ASN A 56 -16.45 -13.35 -14.45
N SER A 57 -15.52 -13.93 -13.68
CA SER A 57 -14.12 -13.48 -13.66
C SER A 57 -13.49 -13.41 -15.04
N ALA A 58 -13.79 -14.35 -15.95
CA ALA A 58 -13.24 -14.34 -17.30
C ALA A 58 -13.72 -13.12 -18.11
N ALA A 59 -15.00 -12.75 -17.98
CA ALA A 59 -15.56 -11.59 -18.67
C ALA A 59 -15.02 -10.27 -18.10
N ILE A 60 -14.88 -10.16 -16.77
CA ILE A 60 -14.27 -8.99 -16.12
C ILE A 60 -12.81 -8.80 -16.59
N VAL A 61 -12.04 -9.88 -16.62
CA VAL A 61 -10.64 -9.84 -17.06
C VAL A 61 -10.53 -9.52 -18.55
N GLN A 62 -11.49 -9.97 -19.37
CA GLN A 62 -11.56 -9.59 -20.78
C GLN A 62 -11.79 -8.09 -20.96
N ASN A 63 -12.68 -7.47 -20.17
CA ASN A 63 -12.88 -6.02 -20.22
C ASN A 63 -11.66 -5.24 -19.72
N LEU A 64 -11.00 -5.70 -18.64
CA LEU A 64 -9.72 -5.12 -18.19
C LEU A 64 -8.64 -5.22 -19.28
N LYS A 65 -8.64 -6.30 -20.05
CA LYS A 65 -7.71 -6.45 -21.18
C LYS A 65 -8.03 -5.48 -22.31
N LEU A 66 -9.30 -5.19 -22.59
CA LEU A 66 -9.67 -4.15 -23.54
C LEU A 66 -9.19 -2.77 -23.06
N ASP A 67 -9.39 -2.45 -21.78
CA ASP A 67 -8.85 -1.21 -21.18
C ASP A 67 -7.33 -1.12 -21.33
N HIS A 68 -6.62 -2.22 -21.08
CA HIS A 68 -5.17 -2.31 -21.30
C HIS A 68 -4.78 -2.09 -22.78
N ASP A 69 -5.41 -2.82 -23.70
CA ASP A 69 -5.03 -2.83 -25.11
C ASP A 69 -5.36 -1.50 -25.82
N ASP A 70 -6.46 -0.84 -25.41
CA ASP A 70 -6.97 0.37 -26.05
C ASP A 70 -6.46 1.67 -25.39
N TYR A 71 -6.02 1.64 -24.12
CA TYR A 71 -5.67 2.84 -23.33
C TYR A 71 -4.28 2.78 -22.71
N PHE A 72 -3.26 2.77 -23.56
CA PHE A 72 -1.86 2.92 -23.15
C PHE A 72 -1.33 1.81 -22.22
N GLY A 73 -1.85 0.58 -22.28
CA GLY A 73 -1.32 -0.54 -21.50
C GLY A 73 -1.50 -0.38 -19.98
N TRP A 74 -0.67 -1.10 -19.21
CA TRP A 74 -0.61 -1.02 -17.75
C TRP A 74 0.54 -0.12 -17.27
N ASN A 75 0.24 1.02 -16.68
CA ASN A 75 1.25 2.00 -16.25
C ASN A 75 1.49 2.00 -14.74
N LEU A 76 2.68 2.47 -14.34
CA LEU A 76 3.04 2.71 -12.95
C LEU A 76 3.10 4.22 -12.70
N ASN A 77 2.14 4.76 -11.95
CA ASN A 77 2.15 6.16 -11.51
C ASN A 77 3.08 6.32 -10.31
N THR A 78 3.97 7.32 -10.34
CA THR A 78 4.94 7.58 -9.27
C THR A 78 4.77 8.96 -8.66
N ASP A 79 4.92 10.03 -9.45
CA ASP A 79 4.79 11.42 -8.96
C ASP A 79 3.52 12.13 -9.44
N GLU A 80 2.95 11.75 -10.58
CA GLU A 80 1.62 12.16 -11.05
C GLU A 80 0.55 11.14 -10.65
N TYR A 81 -0.60 11.60 -10.14
CA TYR A 81 -1.75 10.73 -9.78
C TYR A 81 -1.39 9.59 -8.81
N SER A 82 -0.44 9.86 -7.92
CA SER A 82 0.01 8.97 -6.84
C SER A 82 0.08 9.78 -5.53
N THR A 83 1.01 9.49 -4.62
CA THR A 83 1.14 10.24 -3.36
C THR A 83 2.57 10.30 -2.84
N PRO A 84 3.08 11.48 -2.43
CA PRO A 84 4.21 11.57 -1.52
C PRO A 84 3.79 11.12 -0.13
N ILE A 85 4.67 10.36 0.52
CA ILE A 85 4.42 9.76 1.83
C ILE A 85 5.36 10.37 2.85
N TYR A 86 4.80 11.18 3.74
CA TYR A 86 5.53 11.85 4.80
C TYR A 86 5.48 11.05 6.09
N GLN A 87 6.62 10.56 6.57
CA GLN A 87 6.77 10.20 7.98
C GLN A 87 7.29 11.40 8.77
N VAL A 88 6.43 12.06 9.54
CA VAL A 88 6.73 13.33 10.21
C VAL A 88 7.12 13.15 11.69
N GLY A 89 7.91 14.08 12.21
CA GLY A 89 8.35 14.07 13.60
C GLY A 89 7.24 14.52 14.58
N ARG A 90 7.47 14.24 15.88
CA ARG A 90 6.57 14.66 16.98
C ARG A 90 6.34 16.18 17.04
N HIS A 91 7.35 16.94 16.64
CA HIS A 91 7.36 18.40 16.74
C HIS A 91 7.00 19.11 15.44
N THR A 92 6.61 18.36 14.39
CA THR A 92 6.14 18.97 13.14
C THR A 92 4.94 19.88 13.45
N PRO A 93 4.95 21.16 12.98
CA PRO A 93 3.85 22.08 13.20
C PRO A 93 2.53 21.50 12.71
N ARG A 94 1.47 21.73 13.48
CA ARG A 94 0.11 21.34 13.07
C ARG A 94 -0.61 22.58 12.57
N LYS A 95 -1.20 22.49 11.38
CA LYS A 95 -2.05 23.52 10.82
C LYS A 95 -3.49 23.04 10.79
N ARG A 96 -4.43 23.96 10.99
CA ARG A 96 -5.83 23.73 10.65
C ARG A 96 -5.97 23.93 9.14
N TRP A 97 -6.44 22.91 8.46
CA TRP A 97 -6.77 22.99 7.04
C TRP A 97 -8.26 23.33 6.88
N THR A 98 -8.64 23.83 5.71
CA THR A 98 -10.03 24.12 5.35
C THR A 98 -10.57 23.08 4.36
N PHE A 99 -11.88 22.95 4.30
CA PHE A 99 -12.55 22.15 3.27
C PHE A 99 -12.76 23.03 2.03
N SER A 100 -12.30 22.59 0.86
CA SER A 100 -12.35 23.38 -0.37
C SER A 100 -13.67 23.27 -1.15
N ASP A 101 -14.54 22.32 -0.79
CA ASP A 101 -15.82 22.05 -1.46
C ASP A 101 -15.73 21.96 -3.00
N CYS A 102 -14.65 21.35 -3.51
CA CYS A 102 -14.36 21.36 -4.95
C CYS A 102 -15.37 20.59 -5.82
N LEU A 103 -16.27 19.80 -5.20
CA LEU A 103 -17.33 19.05 -5.87
C LEU A 103 -18.75 19.59 -5.57
N GLY A 104 -18.88 20.66 -4.76
CA GLY A 104 -20.19 21.20 -4.38
C GLY A 104 -21.02 20.25 -3.50
N LEU A 105 -20.38 19.62 -2.53
CA LEU A 105 -20.93 18.70 -1.53
C LEU A 105 -20.77 19.30 -0.11
N PRO A 106 -21.50 20.37 0.22
CA PRO A 106 -21.32 21.09 1.48
C PRO A 106 -21.60 20.24 2.72
N GLU A 107 -22.37 19.16 2.59
CA GLU A 107 -22.62 18.18 3.65
C GLU A 107 -21.37 17.42 4.11
N LEU A 108 -20.31 17.37 3.28
CA LEU A 108 -19.04 16.75 3.65
C LEU A 108 -18.25 17.61 4.65
N ALA A 109 -18.45 18.93 4.64
CA ALA A 109 -17.72 19.87 5.49
C ALA A 109 -17.70 19.48 6.99
N PRO A 110 -18.85 19.20 7.65
CA PRO A 110 -18.84 18.79 9.05
C PRO A 110 -18.21 17.40 9.28
N VAL A 111 -18.20 16.54 8.26
CA VAL A 111 -17.70 15.15 8.38
C VAL A 111 -16.18 15.10 8.28
N ILE A 112 -15.58 15.86 7.35
CA ILE A 112 -14.12 15.91 7.16
C ILE A 112 -13.42 16.86 8.16
N ALA A 113 -14.16 17.77 8.80
CA ALA A 113 -13.60 18.80 9.68
C ALA A 113 -12.62 18.29 10.74
N ASP A 114 -12.91 17.13 11.36
CA ASP A 114 -12.04 16.54 12.38
C ASP A 114 -10.71 16.01 11.81
N SER A 115 -10.69 15.59 10.53
CA SER A 115 -9.47 15.18 9.83
C SER A 115 -8.59 16.39 9.51
N LEU A 116 -9.19 17.56 9.26
CA LEU A 116 -8.52 18.81 8.89
C LEU A 116 -8.12 19.69 10.08
N ALA A 117 -8.66 19.42 11.28
CA ALA A 117 -8.57 20.32 12.43
C ALA A 117 -7.13 20.61 12.89
N ALA A 118 -6.23 19.63 12.73
CA ALA A 118 -4.84 19.74 13.15
C ALA A 118 -3.96 18.77 12.34
N VAL A 119 -3.68 19.06 11.07
CA VAL A 119 -2.83 18.23 10.21
C VAL A 119 -1.36 18.58 10.45
N PRO A 120 -0.47 17.60 10.71
CA PRO A 120 0.97 17.85 10.71
C PRO A 120 1.43 18.30 9.32
N THR A 121 1.92 19.53 9.20
CA THR A 121 2.30 20.14 7.91
C THR A 121 3.77 20.56 7.97
N PRO A 122 4.70 19.71 7.50
CA PRO A 122 6.11 20.08 7.43
C PRO A 122 6.34 21.25 6.45
N ASP A 123 7.41 22.01 6.68
CA ASP A 123 7.79 23.09 5.77
C ASP A 123 8.17 22.53 4.39
N GLY A 124 7.75 23.23 3.33
CA GLY A 124 7.99 22.79 1.96
C GLY A 124 7.27 21.49 1.60
N MET A 125 6.17 21.16 2.29
CA MET A 125 5.35 19.99 1.94
C MET A 125 4.87 20.10 0.49
N ILE A 126 5.08 19.03 -0.27
CA ILE A 126 4.62 18.88 -1.65
C ILE A 126 3.43 17.92 -1.66
N VAL A 127 2.65 18.04 -2.72
CA VAL A 127 1.59 17.10 -3.09
C VAL A 127 1.95 16.43 -4.41
N SER A 128 1.29 15.32 -4.75
CA SER A 128 1.49 14.66 -6.05
C SER A 128 1.25 15.67 -7.18
N LYS A 129 1.96 15.51 -8.29
CA LYS A 129 1.66 16.22 -9.53
C LYS A 129 0.34 15.72 -10.14
N GLY A 130 -0.05 16.33 -11.25
CA GLY A 130 -1.32 16.06 -11.92
C GLY A 130 -2.46 16.77 -11.20
N THR A 131 -3.69 16.47 -11.59
CA THR A 131 -4.89 17.11 -11.06
C THR A 131 -5.32 16.59 -9.70
N ASP A 132 -4.71 15.52 -9.20
CA ASP A 132 -5.13 14.88 -7.94
C ASP A 132 -4.56 15.54 -6.70
N GLU A 133 -3.35 16.12 -6.80
CA GLU A 133 -2.72 16.89 -5.73
C GLU A 133 -2.83 16.19 -4.36
N SER A 134 -2.54 14.88 -4.35
CA SER A 134 -2.73 14.03 -3.19
C SER A 134 -1.52 14.06 -2.27
N VAL A 135 -1.73 13.82 -0.97
CA VAL A 135 -0.64 13.72 0.02
C VAL A 135 -1.00 12.74 1.12
N THR A 136 -0.02 11.96 1.55
CA THR A 136 -0.14 11.00 2.64
C THR A 136 0.82 11.38 3.76
N ILE A 137 0.33 11.42 5.00
CA ILE A 137 1.09 11.85 6.17
C ILE A 137 0.90 10.82 7.29
N TYR A 138 2.00 10.37 7.88
CA TYR A 138 2.00 9.53 9.07
C TYR A 138 2.85 10.16 10.17
N GLN A 139 2.29 10.31 11.37
CA GLN A 139 2.99 10.77 12.56
C GLN A 139 3.13 9.62 13.58
N PRO A 140 4.31 8.99 13.71
CA PRO A 140 4.51 7.87 14.61
C PRO A 140 4.23 8.19 16.09
N SER A 141 4.52 9.42 16.53
CA SER A 141 4.38 9.80 17.94
C SER A 141 2.93 9.81 18.44
N THR A 142 1.95 9.94 17.54
CA THR A 142 0.52 9.86 17.87
C THR A 142 -0.13 8.62 17.25
N ASP A 143 0.64 7.79 16.53
CA ASP A 143 0.15 6.66 15.75
C ASP A 143 -1.04 7.04 14.86
N THR A 144 -0.90 8.15 14.12
CA THR A 144 -1.98 8.74 13.33
C THR A 144 -1.55 8.95 11.88
N TYR A 145 -2.42 8.54 10.98
CA TYR A 145 -2.30 8.62 9.55
C TYR A 145 -3.33 9.59 8.98
N TRP A 146 -2.96 10.30 7.92
CA TRP A 146 -3.82 11.14 7.11
C TRP A 146 -3.55 10.88 5.63
N ASP A 147 -4.59 10.96 4.83
CA ASP A 147 -4.43 11.25 3.41
C ASP A 147 -5.49 12.26 2.94
N PHE A 148 -5.12 13.01 1.91
CA PHE A 148 -5.95 14.04 1.31
C PHE A 148 -5.82 14.03 -0.21
N TRP A 149 -6.92 14.34 -0.89
CA TRP A 149 -7.01 14.59 -2.33
C TRP A 149 -7.39 16.05 -2.55
N ARG A 150 -6.83 16.64 -3.63
CA ARG A 150 -6.88 18.09 -3.90
C ARG A 150 -6.42 18.88 -2.68
N ALA A 151 -5.26 18.49 -2.15
CA ALA A 151 -4.59 19.22 -1.09
C ALA A 151 -3.87 20.41 -1.70
N GLU A 152 -4.38 21.61 -1.45
CA GLU A 152 -3.92 22.83 -2.09
C GLU A 152 -3.41 23.82 -1.04
N GLN A 153 -2.31 24.50 -1.35
CA GLN A 153 -1.78 25.59 -0.56
C GLN A 153 -1.96 26.92 -1.31
N ASP A 154 -2.57 27.90 -0.66
CA ASP A 154 -2.72 29.23 -1.24
C ASP A 154 -1.44 30.09 -1.10
N ALA A 155 -1.47 31.30 -1.66
CA ALA A 155 -0.33 32.22 -1.60
C ALA A 155 -0.02 32.74 -0.19
N GLN A 156 -0.94 32.61 0.77
CA GLN A 156 -0.76 32.97 2.17
C GLN A 156 -0.16 31.81 2.98
N GLY A 157 -0.14 30.62 2.40
CA GLY A 157 0.39 29.41 3.01
C GLY A 157 -0.64 28.61 3.81
N ASP A 158 -1.92 28.96 3.67
CA ASP A 158 -3.05 28.22 4.23
C ASP A 158 -3.38 27.03 3.34
N TRP A 159 -3.75 25.92 3.98
CA TRP A 159 -3.98 24.65 3.31
C TRP A 159 -5.46 24.30 3.30
N SER A 160 -5.90 23.68 2.20
CA SER A 160 -7.24 23.12 2.06
C SER A 160 -7.18 21.70 1.47
N ALA A 161 -8.26 20.93 1.62
CA ALA A 161 -8.43 19.67 0.93
C ALA A 161 -9.90 19.47 0.52
N CYS A 162 -10.12 18.76 -0.59
CA CYS A 162 -11.47 18.43 -1.05
C CYS A 162 -11.96 17.10 -0.50
N TRP A 163 -11.09 16.09 -0.44
CA TRP A 163 -11.39 14.80 0.19
C TRP A 163 -10.22 14.34 1.03
N GLY A 164 -10.47 13.36 1.91
CA GLY A 164 -9.45 12.83 2.79
C GLY A 164 -10.01 12.30 4.09
N GLY A 165 -9.10 11.90 4.97
CA GLY A 165 -9.46 11.37 6.26
C GLY A 165 -8.26 11.25 7.19
N LYS A 166 -8.54 11.00 8.47
CA LYS A 166 -7.54 10.54 9.43
C LYS A 166 -7.87 9.17 10.00
N ILE A 167 -6.82 8.38 10.23
CA ILE A 167 -6.89 7.10 10.93
C ILE A 167 -6.01 7.18 12.16
N GLU A 168 -6.62 7.03 13.32
CA GLU A 168 -5.92 6.84 14.59
C GLU A 168 -5.57 5.37 14.81
N HIS A 169 -4.56 5.12 15.65
CA HIS A 169 -4.01 3.80 15.89
C HIS A 169 -3.59 3.10 14.58
N TYR A 170 -3.01 3.87 13.67
CA TYR A 170 -2.61 3.45 12.33
C TYR A 170 -1.92 2.09 12.32
N SER A 171 -0.94 1.89 13.23
CA SER A 171 -0.15 0.66 13.34
C SER A 171 -0.94 -0.61 13.73
N ARG A 172 -2.20 -0.46 14.13
CA ARG A 172 -3.14 -1.53 14.49
C ARG A 172 -4.45 -1.46 13.69
N ASN A 173 -4.63 -0.45 12.86
CA ASN A 173 -5.85 -0.25 12.10
C ASN A 173 -5.81 -1.10 10.82
N PRO A 174 -6.92 -1.73 10.39
CA PRO A 174 -6.95 -2.49 9.14
C PRO A 174 -6.83 -1.63 7.86
N GLY A 175 -6.84 -0.29 7.98
CA GLY A 175 -6.79 0.62 6.84
C GLY A 175 -8.15 0.78 6.18
N ILE A 176 -9.18 1.07 6.99
CA ILE A 176 -10.56 1.34 6.56
C ILE A 176 -11.00 2.67 7.15
N PHE A 177 -11.27 3.65 6.29
CA PHE A 177 -11.86 4.91 6.74
C PHE A 177 -13.34 4.73 7.09
N PRO A 178 -13.86 5.46 8.10
CA PRO A 178 -15.30 5.62 8.26
C PRO A 178 -15.89 6.29 7.01
N ASN A 179 -16.92 5.69 6.40
CA ASN A 179 -17.61 6.29 5.27
C ASN A 179 -18.17 7.68 5.65
N PRO A 180 -17.95 8.74 4.85
CA PRO A 180 -17.42 8.77 3.49
C PRO A 180 -15.94 9.17 3.38
N LEU A 181 -15.17 9.15 4.46
CA LEU A 181 -13.79 9.66 4.49
C LEU A 181 -12.82 8.86 3.60
N GLY A 182 -11.67 9.47 3.32
CA GLY A 182 -10.58 8.93 2.52
C GLY A 182 -10.35 9.71 1.22
N ALA A 183 -9.10 9.78 0.77
CA ALA A 183 -8.72 10.54 -0.42
C ALA A 183 -9.18 9.92 -1.75
N THR A 184 -9.21 8.59 -1.86
CA THR A 184 -9.57 7.90 -3.12
C THR A 184 -11.06 7.94 -3.38
N ALA A 185 -11.49 7.72 -4.63
CA ALA A 185 -12.91 7.59 -4.97
C ALA A 185 -13.62 6.49 -4.15
N THR A 186 -12.87 5.45 -3.78
CA THR A 186 -13.36 4.31 -2.99
C THR A 186 -13.40 4.53 -1.47
N GLY A 187 -12.78 5.59 -0.96
CA GLY A 187 -12.54 5.77 0.49
C GLY A 187 -11.46 4.85 1.06
N LEU A 188 -10.63 4.24 0.21
CA LEU A 188 -9.51 3.39 0.62
C LEU A 188 -8.24 4.23 0.86
N PRO A 189 -7.43 3.95 1.90
CA PRO A 189 -6.29 4.80 2.20
C PRO A 189 -5.16 4.66 1.17
N LEU A 190 -4.71 5.77 0.60
CA LEU A 190 -3.65 5.79 -0.43
C LEU A 190 -2.41 5.00 0.02
N GLY A 191 -1.92 5.31 1.21
CA GLY A 191 -0.77 4.67 1.80
C GLY A 191 -0.93 3.16 2.05
N ALA A 192 -2.13 2.58 1.99
CA ALA A 192 -2.35 1.16 2.24
C ALA A 192 -1.91 0.27 1.08
N PHE A 193 -1.99 0.79 -0.15
CA PHE A 193 -1.77 0.02 -1.37
C PHE A 193 -0.65 0.59 -2.26
N THR A 194 -0.24 1.85 -2.04
CA THR A 194 0.89 2.45 -2.77
C THR A 194 2.17 1.67 -2.51
N ILE A 195 2.84 1.23 -3.57
CA ILE A 195 4.12 0.52 -3.48
C ILE A 195 5.18 1.46 -2.92
N ARG A 196 5.95 1.02 -1.92
CA ARG A 196 7.05 1.83 -1.36
C ARG A 196 8.35 1.62 -2.12
N ILE A 197 9.18 2.65 -2.17
CA ILE A 197 10.52 2.59 -2.78
C ILE A 197 11.37 1.50 -2.09
N ASP A 198 11.30 1.44 -0.77
CA ASP A 198 12.03 0.44 0.03
C ASP A 198 11.54 -1.00 -0.20
N GLU A 199 10.29 -1.19 -0.61
CA GLU A 199 9.77 -2.52 -0.93
C GLU A 199 10.33 -3.05 -2.25
N LEU A 200 10.46 -2.18 -3.25
CA LEU A 200 11.14 -2.52 -4.50
C LEU A 200 12.64 -2.76 -4.25
N ARG A 201 13.28 -1.91 -3.44
CA ARG A 201 14.71 -2.03 -3.08
C ARG A 201 15.03 -3.35 -2.40
N ARG A 202 14.17 -3.83 -1.50
CA ARG A 202 14.33 -5.14 -0.83
C ARG A 202 13.79 -6.32 -1.64
N GLY A 203 13.15 -6.06 -2.78
CA GLY A 203 12.55 -7.10 -3.64
C GLY A 203 11.35 -7.81 -3.03
N ARG A 204 10.60 -7.16 -2.13
CA ARG A 204 9.42 -7.73 -1.46
C ARG A 204 8.40 -6.65 -1.10
N ILE A 205 7.15 -6.86 -1.52
CA ILE A 205 5.98 -6.08 -1.11
C ILE A 205 5.07 -7.01 -0.30
N ASP A 206 4.65 -6.58 0.88
CA ASP A 206 3.89 -7.42 1.83
C ASP A 206 2.43 -7.00 1.98
N HIS A 207 1.86 -6.45 0.90
CA HIS A 207 0.48 -6.01 0.85
C HIS A 207 -0.11 -6.10 -0.55
N ALA A 208 -1.44 -6.03 -0.63
CA ALA A 208 -2.17 -5.92 -1.88
C ALA A 208 -1.88 -4.57 -2.53
N LEU A 209 -1.71 -4.57 -3.84
CA LEU A 209 -1.47 -3.36 -4.64
C LEU A 209 -2.81 -2.75 -5.06
N ASN A 210 -2.80 -1.52 -5.56
CA ASN A 210 -3.96 -1.02 -6.28
C ASN A 210 -3.95 -1.42 -7.75
N ILE A 211 -5.16 -1.41 -8.31
CA ILE A 211 -5.38 -1.26 -9.73
C ILE A 211 -6.44 -0.18 -9.91
N ALA A 212 -6.26 0.73 -10.84
CA ALA A 212 -7.33 1.59 -11.35
C ALA A 212 -7.44 1.37 -12.85
N THR A 213 -8.66 1.48 -13.40
CA THR A 213 -8.94 1.12 -14.80
C THR A 213 -9.91 2.09 -15.44
N VAL A 214 -10.01 2.08 -16.76
CA VAL A 214 -10.84 3.03 -17.52
C VAL A 214 -12.31 2.86 -17.23
N HIS A 215 -12.78 1.61 -17.21
CA HIS A 215 -14.18 1.30 -17.01
C HIS A 215 -14.40 0.53 -15.71
N THR A 216 -15.01 1.19 -14.74
CA THR A 216 -15.49 0.57 -13.50
C THR A 216 -17.02 0.65 -13.46
N ARG A 217 -17.63 -0.37 -12.85
CA ARG A 217 -19.08 -0.51 -12.83
C ARG A 217 -19.73 0.62 -12.02
N ALA A 218 -20.65 1.35 -12.66
CA ALA A 218 -21.41 2.41 -12.03
C ALA A 218 -22.26 1.89 -10.85
N ASN A 219 -22.32 2.69 -9.78
CA ASN A 219 -23.11 2.40 -8.58
C ASN A 219 -22.79 1.04 -7.94
N CYS A 220 -21.51 0.63 -7.99
CA CYS A 220 -21.07 -0.64 -7.44
C CYS A 220 -19.76 -0.49 -6.66
N ASN A 221 -19.79 -0.86 -5.40
CA ASN A 221 -18.59 -1.02 -4.58
C ASN A 221 -18.56 -2.43 -3.94
N SER A 222 -17.36 -2.96 -3.78
CA SER A 222 -17.03 -4.20 -3.06
C SER A 222 -16.20 -3.85 -1.84
N TRP A 223 -16.41 -4.53 -0.72
CA TRP A 223 -15.50 -4.40 0.43
C TRP A 223 -14.03 -4.65 -0.01
N PRO A 224 -13.05 -3.83 0.43
CA PRO A 224 -13.17 -2.81 1.49
C PRO A 224 -13.72 -1.44 1.10
N ALA A 225 -14.00 -1.17 -0.18
CA ALA A 225 -14.47 0.15 -0.61
C ALA A 225 -15.86 0.45 -0.03
N SER A 226 -16.06 1.71 0.39
CA SER A 226 -17.36 2.20 0.88
C SER A 226 -18.00 3.23 -0.06
N ARG A 227 -17.25 3.70 -1.06
CA ARG A 227 -17.68 4.64 -2.09
C ARG A 227 -17.30 4.12 -3.47
N ASN A 228 -17.86 4.73 -4.50
CA ASN A 228 -17.44 4.54 -5.88
C ASN A 228 -17.74 5.77 -6.75
N ASP A 229 -17.09 5.88 -7.89
CA ASP A 229 -17.36 6.87 -8.93
C ASP A 229 -17.47 6.26 -10.34
N GLY A 230 -17.83 4.98 -10.39
CA GLY A 230 -17.87 4.18 -11.62
C GLY A 230 -18.69 4.80 -12.74
N ASN A 231 -18.24 4.56 -13.96
CA ASN A 231 -18.67 5.28 -15.17
C ASN A 231 -19.34 4.40 -16.22
N THR A 232 -19.46 3.09 -15.97
CA THR A 232 -19.90 2.14 -16.99
C THR A 232 -20.97 1.19 -16.46
N ASP A 233 -22.02 0.95 -17.23
CA ASP A 233 -23.04 -0.04 -16.90
C ASP A 233 -22.65 -1.42 -17.42
N GLY A 234 -22.88 -2.45 -16.59
CA GLY A 234 -22.73 -3.85 -17.00
C GLY A 234 -22.19 -4.74 -15.88
N PRO A 235 -22.61 -6.02 -15.80
CA PRO A 235 -22.17 -6.91 -14.74
C PRO A 235 -20.71 -7.35 -14.86
N ASP A 236 -20.13 -7.23 -16.07
CA ASP A 236 -18.80 -7.70 -16.41
C ASP A 236 -17.73 -6.60 -16.32
N TYR A 237 -18.06 -5.44 -15.74
CA TYR A 237 -17.07 -4.44 -15.34
C TYR A 237 -16.71 -4.61 -13.86
N PRO A 238 -15.44 -4.37 -13.48
CA PRO A 238 -15.05 -4.45 -12.08
C PRO A 238 -15.79 -3.40 -11.25
N CYS A 239 -16.26 -3.80 -10.07
CA CYS A 239 -16.70 -2.82 -9.07
C CYS A 239 -15.49 -2.25 -8.35
N GLU A 240 -15.55 -0.99 -7.95
CA GLU A 240 -14.47 -0.45 -7.14
C GLU A 240 -14.42 -1.12 -5.77
N GLY A 241 -13.21 -1.37 -5.28
CA GLY A 241 -12.91 -2.25 -4.14
C GLY A 241 -12.90 -3.74 -4.46
N GLN A 242 -13.24 -4.17 -5.68
CA GLN A 242 -13.17 -5.60 -6.04
C GLN A 242 -11.72 -6.06 -6.05
N ARG A 243 -11.47 -7.24 -5.46
CA ARG A 243 -10.13 -7.81 -5.37
C ARG A 243 -9.84 -8.69 -6.59
N PHE A 244 -8.61 -8.62 -7.06
CA PHE A 244 -8.04 -9.48 -8.08
C PHE A 244 -6.81 -10.19 -7.53
N ARG A 245 -6.36 -11.22 -8.22
CA ARG A 245 -5.02 -11.77 -8.04
C ARG A 245 -4.43 -12.14 -9.40
N LEU A 246 -3.11 -12.09 -9.51
CA LEU A 246 -2.41 -12.72 -10.62
C LEU A 246 -2.46 -14.24 -10.43
N ASP A 247 -2.69 -15.00 -11.50
CA ASP A 247 -2.73 -16.47 -11.44
C ASP A 247 -1.46 -17.00 -10.74
N PRO A 248 -1.59 -17.73 -9.62
CA PRO A 248 -0.44 -18.25 -8.87
C PRO A 248 0.40 -19.27 -9.68
N ALA A 249 -0.10 -19.76 -10.82
CA ALA A 249 0.65 -20.62 -11.73
C ALA A 249 1.50 -19.85 -12.77
N PHE A 250 1.33 -18.53 -12.90
CA PHE A 250 2.19 -17.72 -13.75
C PHE A 250 3.62 -17.68 -13.17
N ASP A 251 4.62 -18.04 -13.97
CA ASP A 251 6.02 -17.98 -13.55
C ASP A 251 6.53 -16.54 -13.65
N VAL A 252 6.53 -15.85 -12.50
CA VAL A 252 7.01 -14.47 -12.41
C VAL A 252 8.46 -14.31 -12.86
N ASN A 253 9.28 -15.36 -12.87
CA ASN A 253 10.69 -15.26 -13.26
C ASN A 253 10.88 -15.00 -14.76
N THR A 254 9.83 -15.18 -15.58
CA THR A 254 9.86 -14.81 -17.00
C THR A 254 9.86 -13.29 -17.21
N LEU A 255 9.53 -12.50 -16.20
CA LEU A 255 9.58 -11.04 -16.26
C LEU A 255 11.04 -10.56 -16.17
N LEU A 256 11.39 -9.59 -17.03
CA LEU A 256 12.76 -9.08 -17.15
C LEU A 256 13.13 -8.20 -15.95
N SER A 257 12.25 -7.25 -15.61
CA SER A 257 12.50 -6.27 -14.54
C SER A 257 12.39 -6.91 -13.14
N PRO A 258 13.38 -6.70 -12.24
CA PRO A 258 13.27 -7.08 -10.83
C PRO A 258 12.07 -6.44 -10.12
N ALA A 259 11.72 -5.19 -10.46
CA ALA A 259 10.53 -4.53 -9.94
C ALA A 259 9.25 -5.24 -10.42
N SER A 260 9.12 -5.57 -11.72
CA SER A 260 7.97 -6.33 -12.22
C SER A 260 7.83 -7.67 -11.53
N ARG A 261 8.94 -8.39 -11.33
CA ARG A 261 8.95 -9.66 -10.58
C ARG A 261 8.44 -9.48 -9.15
N THR A 262 8.85 -8.41 -8.50
CA THR A 262 8.46 -8.10 -7.11
C THR A 262 6.98 -7.74 -7.03
N MET A 263 6.49 -6.89 -7.93
CA MET A 263 5.08 -6.52 -8.03
C MET A 263 4.21 -7.73 -8.39
N ALA A 264 4.58 -8.52 -9.40
CA ALA A 264 3.84 -9.71 -9.80
C ALA A 264 3.74 -10.75 -8.66
N ARG A 265 4.80 -10.94 -7.87
CA ARG A 265 4.74 -11.78 -6.66
C ARG A 265 3.73 -11.24 -5.65
N ALA A 266 3.72 -9.93 -5.41
CA ALA A 266 2.73 -9.31 -4.53
C ALA A 266 1.29 -9.48 -5.05
N MET A 267 1.09 -9.35 -6.37
CA MET A 267 -0.20 -9.61 -7.02
C MET A 267 -0.65 -11.08 -6.92
N GLN A 268 0.29 -12.03 -6.81
CA GLN A 268 -0.04 -13.44 -6.54
C GLN A 268 -0.35 -13.69 -5.05
N GLU A 269 0.48 -13.14 -4.15
CA GLU A 269 0.42 -13.43 -2.71
C GLU A 269 -0.65 -12.62 -1.98
N TYR A 270 -0.85 -11.36 -2.34
CA TYR A 270 -1.78 -10.42 -1.70
C TYR A 270 -2.82 -9.89 -2.68
N GLY A 271 -2.58 -9.92 -3.98
CA GLY A 271 -3.57 -9.47 -4.97
C GLY A 271 -3.55 -7.98 -5.23
N LEU A 272 -4.58 -7.55 -5.95
CA LEU A 272 -4.84 -6.17 -6.38
C LEU A 272 -6.24 -5.77 -5.92
N ILE A 273 -6.47 -4.52 -5.56
CA ILE A 273 -7.80 -4.00 -5.22
C ILE A 273 -8.09 -2.81 -6.12
N VAL A 274 -9.30 -2.77 -6.70
CA VAL A 274 -9.71 -1.64 -7.54
C VAL A 274 -9.90 -0.42 -6.65
N THR A 275 -9.15 0.66 -6.86
CA THR A 275 -9.20 1.83 -5.96
C THR A 275 -9.86 3.06 -6.54
N ASP A 276 -9.90 3.13 -7.86
CA ASP A 276 -10.37 4.29 -8.63
C ASP A 276 -10.66 3.85 -10.07
N LYS A 277 -11.36 4.71 -10.82
CA LYS A 277 -11.25 4.72 -12.28
C LYS A 277 -10.08 5.61 -12.71
N ALA A 278 -9.59 5.42 -13.92
CA ALA A 278 -8.45 6.20 -14.44
C ALA A 278 -8.54 6.38 -15.96
N GLY A 279 -7.61 7.12 -16.54
CA GLY A 279 -7.49 7.25 -18.01
C GLY A 279 -6.80 6.06 -18.69
N ALA A 280 -6.30 5.10 -17.91
CA ALA A 280 -5.59 3.89 -18.35
C ALA A 280 -5.66 2.83 -17.25
N LEU A 281 -5.14 1.63 -17.51
CA LEU A 281 -4.88 0.65 -16.45
C LEU A 281 -3.63 1.08 -15.66
N VAL A 282 -3.74 1.30 -14.36
CA VAL A 282 -2.65 1.88 -13.56
C VAL A 282 -2.49 1.26 -12.17
N THR A 283 -1.25 1.21 -11.68
CA THR A 283 -0.87 0.89 -10.29
C THR A 283 0.02 2.01 -9.76
N TYR A 284 0.02 2.25 -8.45
CA TYR A 284 0.68 3.41 -7.83
C TYR A 284 1.92 2.99 -7.04
N ALA A 285 2.99 3.76 -7.18
CA ALA A 285 4.15 3.73 -6.30
C ALA A 285 4.44 5.12 -5.72
N GLU A 286 5.10 5.13 -4.58
CA GLU A 286 5.39 6.34 -3.80
C GLU A 286 6.11 7.41 -4.63
N ASP A 287 5.73 8.67 -4.43
CA ASP A 287 6.38 9.80 -5.08
C ASP A 287 7.87 9.89 -4.69
N PRO A 288 8.80 9.78 -5.66
CA PRO A 288 10.22 9.72 -5.37
C PRO A 288 10.79 11.07 -4.96
N ARG A 289 10.09 12.19 -5.17
CA ARG A 289 10.66 13.54 -5.01
C ARG A 289 11.17 13.82 -3.60
N LEU A 290 10.56 13.20 -2.58
CA LEU A 290 11.05 13.27 -1.21
C LEU A 290 12.41 12.58 -1.03
N GLU A 291 12.59 11.42 -1.65
CA GLU A 291 13.86 10.71 -1.62
C GLU A 291 14.91 11.39 -2.49
N MET A 292 14.53 11.82 -3.69
CA MET A 292 15.38 12.59 -4.60
C MET A 292 15.95 13.83 -3.90
N ALA A 293 15.14 14.58 -3.17
CA ALA A 293 15.61 15.75 -2.42
C ALA A 293 16.68 15.42 -1.37
N ARG A 294 16.67 14.20 -0.80
CA ARG A 294 17.68 13.71 0.15
C ARG A 294 18.92 13.15 -0.53
N ASN A 295 18.77 12.63 -1.74
CA ASN A 295 19.77 11.82 -2.45
C ASN A 295 20.30 12.52 -3.72
N GLY A 296 20.41 13.85 -3.70
CA GLY A 296 21.07 14.61 -4.78
C GLY A 296 20.28 14.70 -6.09
N GLY A 297 18.95 14.55 -6.04
CA GLY A 297 18.07 14.65 -7.20
C GLY A 297 17.97 13.38 -8.05
N ILE A 298 18.57 12.27 -7.60
CA ILE A 298 18.56 11.01 -8.34
C ILE A 298 17.23 10.29 -8.11
N ASP A 299 16.53 10.01 -9.21
CA ASP A 299 15.31 9.20 -9.21
C ASP A 299 15.65 7.73 -8.88
N PRO A 300 15.14 7.17 -7.76
CA PRO A 300 15.44 5.80 -7.37
C PRO A 300 14.80 4.78 -8.33
N TYR A 301 13.70 5.10 -9.00
CA TYR A 301 12.99 4.14 -9.85
C TYR A 301 13.80 3.74 -11.08
N ILE A 302 14.67 4.61 -11.60
CA ILE A 302 15.54 4.29 -12.75
C ILE A 302 16.33 3.00 -12.48
N GLN A 303 16.95 2.89 -11.30
CA GLN A 303 17.73 1.70 -10.92
C GLN A 303 16.86 0.56 -10.39
N LEU A 304 15.77 0.85 -9.69
CA LEU A 304 14.91 -0.19 -9.12
C LEU A 304 14.15 -0.96 -10.19
N ILE A 305 13.72 -0.26 -11.24
CA ILE A 305 12.91 -0.80 -12.31
C ILE A 305 13.79 -1.51 -13.35
N ASP A 306 14.89 -0.90 -13.76
CA ASP A 306 15.75 -1.41 -14.81
C ASP A 306 17.24 -1.28 -14.44
N PRO A 307 17.72 -2.06 -13.46
CA PRO A 307 19.09 -1.94 -12.94
C PRO A 307 20.16 -2.30 -13.98
N ASP A 308 19.82 -3.15 -14.95
CA ASP A 308 20.70 -3.60 -16.00
C ASP A 308 20.66 -2.66 -17.23
N ASN A 309 19.90 -1.56 -17.15
CA ASN A 309 19.71 -0.55 -18.19
C ASN A 309 19.32 -1.15 -19.55
N LEU A 310 18.38 -2.11 -19.53
CA LEU A 310 17.89 -2.81 -20.71
C LEU A 310 16.98 -1.94 -21.59
N VAL A 311 16.34 -0.92 -20.99
CA VAL A 311 15.46 0.04 -21.65
C VAL A 311 16.14 1.41 -21.63
N PRO A 312 16.20 2.14 -22.77
CA PRO A 312 16.72 3.50 -22.81
C PRO A 312 16.09 4.41 -21.75
N ASP A 313 16.86 5.38 -21.25
CA ASP A 313 16.33 6.40 -20.33
C ASP A 313 15.16 7.16 -20.98
N GLY A 314 13.99 7.13 -20.35
CA GLY A 314 12.75 7.66 -20.91
C GLY A 314 11.51 7.19 -20.14
N SER A 315 10.32 7.59 -20.60
CA SER A 315 9.05 7.14 -20.02
C SER A 315 8.82 5.64 -20.22
N GLU A 316 9.47 5.02 -21.20
CA GLU A 316 9.43 3.60 -21.48
C GLU A 316 9.95 2.75 -20.31
N LYS A 317 10.86 3.29 -19.49
CA LYS A 317 11.29 2.61 -18.25
C LYS A 317 10.15 2.38 -17.28
N TYR A 318 9.06 3.15 -17.35
CA TYR A 318 7.91 3.01 -16.48
C TYR A 318 6.86 2.02 -17.00
N ALA A 319 7.02 1.51 -18.23
CA ALA A 319 6.12 0.52 -18.85
C ALA A 319 6.35 -0.92 -18.34
N VAL A 320 6.93 -1.09 -17.14
CA VAL A 320 7.32 -2.41 -16.62
C VAL A 320 6.17 -3.31 -16.24
N LEU A 321 4.98 -2.75 -16.08
CA LEU A 321 3.77 -3.53 -15.87
C LEU A 321 3.20 -4.09 -17.19
N TYR A 322 3.61 -3.61 -18.37
CA TYR A 322 3.18 -4.18 -19.66
C TYR A 322 3.61 -5.65 -19.82
N GLN A 323 4.66 -6.07 -19.11
CA GLN A 323 5.13 -7.46 -19.13
C GLN A 323 4.24 -8.40 -18.31
N ILE A 324 3.41 -7.85 -17.41
CA ILE A 324 2.50 -8.63 -16.57
C ILE A 324 1.23 -8.92 -17.39
N PRO A 325 0.92 -10.19 -17.67
CA PRO A 325 -0.18 -10.55 -18.56
C PRO A 325 -1.54 -10.34 -17.89
N VAL A 326 -2.30 -9.35 -18.36
CA VAL A 326 -3.63 -9.00 -17.84
C VAL A 326 -4.61 -10.17 -17.94
N ASP A 327 -4.52 -10.99 -18.99
CA ASP A 327 -5.34 -12.19 -19.19
C ASP A 327 -5.08 -13.31 -18.16
N ARG A 328 -4.03 -13.16 -17.33
CA ARG A 328 -3.72 -14.05 -16.21
C ARG A 328 -4.24 -13.49 -14.87
N LEU A 329 -4.87 -12.32 -14.86
CA LEU A 329 -5.60 -11.86 -13.67
C LEU A 329 -6.84 -12.72 -13.43
N GLN A 330 -7.24 -12.79 -12.18
CA GLN A 330 -8.41 -13.53 -11.71
C GLN A 330 -9.20 -12.63 -10.76
N ALA A 331 -10.44 -12.28 -11.13
CA ALA A 331 -11.34 -11.52 -10.28
C ALA A 331 -11.87 -12.41 -9.15
N LEU A 332 -11.74 -11.93 -7.91
CA LEU A 332 -12.34 -12.59 -6.76
C LEU A 332 -13.81 -12.16 -6.62
N PRO A 333 -14.64 -12.93 -5.89
CA PRO A 333 -16.01 -12.56 -5.59
C PRO A 333 -16.12 -11.17 -4.94
N MET A 334 -17.26 -10.53 -5.15
CA MET A 334 -17.62 -9.31 -4.43
C MET A 334 -17.51 -9.52 -2.91
N ASP A 335 -17.13 -8.46 -2.20
CA ASP A 335 -16.96 -8.44 -0.75
C ASP A 335 -15.93 -9.47 -0.21
N TYR A 336 -14.97 -9.90 -1.03
CA TYR A 336 -13.98 -10.88 -0.60
C TYR A 336 -13.20 -10.44 0.64
N GLY A 337 -13.25 -11.25 1.70
CA GLY A 337 -12.55 -10.99 2.95
C GLY A 337 -13.30 -10.08 3.94
N LYS A 338 -14.52 -9.64 3.60
CA LYS A 338 -15.38 -8.87 4.50
C LYS A 338 -15.66 -9.66 5.79
N PRO A 339 -15.44 -9.08 6.98
CA PRO A 339 -15.82 -9.71 8.24
C PRO A 339 -17.32 -10.04 8.26
N ARG A 340 -17.66 -11.20 8.85
CA ARG A 340 -19.04 -11.67 8.99
C ARG A 340 -19.77 -11.01 10.15
#